data_AF-A0A3B9VGQ1-F1
#
_entry.id   AF-A0A3B9VGQ1-F1
#
_cell.length_a   1.000
_cell.length_b   1.000
_cell.length_c   1.000
_cell.angle_alpha   90.00
_cell.angle_beta   90.00
_cell.angle_gamma   90.00
#
_symmetry.space_group_name_H-M   'P 1'
#
loop_
_entity.id
_entity.type
_entity.pdbx_description
1 polymer ?
#
loop_
_entity_poly.entity_id
_entity_poly.type
_entity_poly.pdbx_seq_one_letter_code
_entity_poly.pdbx_strand_id
1 'polypeptide(L)'
;MLRKGALFGLDARIALAIFGALSVISGAALYSAIQQAKTVSVVTEMKEMVKAIESYMLDTGEDIRGVATDAAGSALWFSDLSTNGNTAKGWQGPYLPYEQVNSPSEYHFEHSLHSQLHLGKGQDIAFDNLVADSATCSAGKLCYYWIQTQNTPCQLAYKVDEYVDGSSDYENGNIRILVRPGGELCKIYLKGPARLNQP
;
A
#
# COMPACT_ATOMS: atom_id res chain seq x y z
N MET A 1 45.82 -56.58 -9.18
CA MET A 1 44.72 -55.87 -9.87
C MET A 1 44.09 -54.86 -8.91
N LEU A 2 44.30 -53.55 -9.13
CA LEU A 2 43.71 -52.49 -8.30
C LEU A 2 42.29 -52.19 -8.77
N ARG A 3 41.30 -52.35 -7.89
CA ARG A 3 39.88 -52.05 -8.15
C ARG A 3 39.64 -50.52 -8.11
N LYS A 4 39.71 -49.85 -9.26
CA LYS A 4 39.46 -48.40 -9.45
C LYS A 4 37.96 -48.04 -9.63
N GLY A 5 37.05 -48.73 -8.94
CA GLY A 5 35.60 -48.58 -9.18
C GLY A 5 34.76 -47.97 -8.06
N ALA A 6 35.30 -47.81 -6.84
CA ALA A 6 34.48 -47.48 -5.66
C ALA A 6 34.45 -46.00 -5.24
N LEU A 7 35.34 -45.16 -5.79
CA LEU A 7 35.44 -43.73 -5.43
C LEU A 7 34.44 -42.82 -6.15
N PHE A 8 33.87 -43.26 -7.28
CA PHE A 8 32.91 -42.45 -8.05
C PHE A 8 31.50 -42.40 -7.43
N GLY A 9 31.19 -43.27 -6.46
CA GLY A 9 29.87 -43.32 -5.81
C GLY A 9 29.79 -42.60 -4.48
N LEU A 10 30.91 -42.48 -3.75
CA LEU A 10 30.95 -41.79 -2.46
C LEU A 10 30.89 -40.26 -2.66
N ASP A 11 31.73 -39.73 -3.55
CA ASP A 11 31.80 -38.30 -3.84
C ASP A 11 30.53 -37.80 -4.55
N ALA A 12 29.87 -38.64 -5.36
CA ALA A 12 28.60 -38.29 -5.99
C ALA A 12 27.46 -38.10 -4.98
N ARG A 13 27.42 -38.86 -3.89
CA ARG A 13 26.41 -38.69 -2.82
C ARG A 13 26.68 -37.45 -1.99
N ILE A 14 27.95 -37.18 -1.68
CA ILE A 14 28.34 -35.96 -0.96
C ILE A 14 28.04 -34.74 -1.83
N ALA A 15 28.37 -34.76 -3.12
CA ALA A 15 28.04 -33.69 -4.05
C ALA A 15 26.52 -33.48 -4.17
N LEU A 16 25.73 -34.54 -4.31
CA LEU A 16 24.27 -34.45 -4.34
C LEU A 16 23.72 -33.83 -3.05
N ALA A 17 24.27 -34.21 -1.89
CA ALA A 17 23.86 -33.65 -0.59
C ALA A 17 24.20 -32.15 -0.49
N ILE A 18 25.36 -31.73 -0.98
CA ILE A 18 25.76 -30.33 -1.02
C ILE A 18 24.85 -29.53 -1.97
N PHE A 19 24.62 -30.02 -3.19
CA PHE A 19 23.71 -29.36 -4.14
C PHE A 19 22.27 -29.32 -3.62
N GLY A 20 21.82 -30.37 -2.94
CA GLY A 20 20.53 -30.40 -2.27
C GLY A 20 20.42 -29.33 -1.19
N ALA A 21 21.41 -29.22 -0.30
CA ALA A 21 21.44 -28.21 0.76
C ALA A 21 21.52 -26.79 0.19
N LEU A 22 22.39 -26.53 -0.79
CA LEU A 22 22.51 -25.23 -1.44
C LEU A 22 21.23 -24.83 -2.19
N SER A 23 20.53 -25.79 -2.80
CA SER A 23 19.24 -25.55 -3.46
C SER A 23 18.17 -25.09 -2.48
N VAL A 24 18.06 -25.73 -1.31
CA VAL A 24 17.10 -25.35 -0.25
C VAL A 24 17.40 -23.95 0.29
N ILE A 25 18.68 -23.67 0.59
CA ILE A 25 19.11 -22.35 1.08
C ILE A 25 18.80 -21.27 0.04
N SER A 26 19.16 -21.52 -1.22
CA SER A 26 18.91 -20.58 -2.33
C SER A 26 17.41 -20.35 -2.54
N GLY A 27 16.58 -21.39 -2.42
CA GLY A 27 15.13 -21.28 -2.53
C GLY A 27 14.51 -20.41 -1.43
N ALA A 28 14.92 -20.60 -0.18
CA ALA A 28 14.45 -19.78 0.94
C ALA A 28 14.90 -18.32 0.80
N ALA A 29 16.15 -18.09 0.41
CA ALA A 29 16.69 -16.76 0.18
C ALA A 29 15.96 -16.05 -0.97
N LEU A 30 15.73 -16.74 -2.09
CA LEU A 30 15.00 -16.22 -3.24
C LEU A 30 13.55 -15.87 -2.87
N TYR A 31 12.86 -16.74 -2.14
CA TYR A 31 11.51 -16.48 -1.66
C TYR A 31 11.46 -15.23 -0.76
N SER A 32 12.40 -15.12 0.18
CA SER A 32 12.50 -13.94 1.06
C SER A 32 12.75 -12.65 0.26
N ALA A 33 13.68 -12.68 -0.69
CA ALA A 33 13.98 -11.54 -1.55
C ALA A 33 12.76 -11.10 -2.39
N ILE A 34 11.97 -12.04 -2.90
CA ILE A 34 10.72 -11.74 -3.62
C ILE A 34 9.71 -11.05 -2.70
N GLN A 35 9.54 -11.53 -1.45
CA GLN A 35 8.62 -10.91 -0.50
C GLN A 35 9.06 -9.49 -0.12
N GLN A 36 10.36 -9.29 0.06
CA GLN A 36 10.93 -7.96 0.31
C GLN A 36 10.71 -7.03 -0.89
N ALA A 37 10.96 -7.50 -2.12
CA ALA A 37 10.74 -6.72 -3.33
C ALA A 37 9.27 -6.28 -3.47
N LYS A 38 8.31 -7.17 -3.18
CA LYS A 38 6.88 -6.83 -3.16
C LYS A 38 6.56 -5.77 -2.12
N THR A 39 7.11 -5.91 -0.91
CA THR A 39 6.93 -4.95 0.19
C THR A 39 7.44 -3.57 -0.21
N VAL A 40 8.68 -3.50 -0.73
CA VAL A 40 9.29 -2.25 -1.21
C VAL A 40 8.49 -1.64 -2.35
N SER A 41 7.97 -2.44 -3.28
CA SER A 41 7.14 -1.97 -4.38
C SER A 41 5.87 -1.29 -3.89
N VAL A 42 5.14 -1.90 -2.94
CA VAL A 42 3.91 -1.31 -2.37
C VAL A 42 4.23 -0.02 -1.62
N VAL A 43 5.27 -0.02 -0.78
CA VAL A 43 5.66 1.18 -0.02
C VAL A 43 6.07 2.31 -0.96
N THR A 44 6.81 2.00 -2.02
CA THR A 44 7.22 3.01 -3.01
C THR A 44 6.00 3.59 -3.71
N GLU A 45 5.07 2.74 -4.15
CA GLU A 45 3.83 3.18 -4.79
C GLU A 45 3.01 4.10 -3.89
N MET A 46 2.75 3.70 -2.65
CA MET A 46 1.98 4.54 -1.71
C MET A 46 2.71 5.86 -1.40
N LYS A 47 4.05 5.88 -1.36
CA LYS A 47 4.84 7.11 -1.20
C LYS A 47 4.75 8.03 -2.42
N GLU A 48 4.73 7.50 -3.63
CA GLU A 48 4.50 8.32 -4.84
C GLU A 48 3.10 8.94 -4.81
N MET A 49 2.09 8.25 -4.29
CA MET A 49 0.76 8.82 -4.08
C MET A 49 0.77 9.96 -3.06
N VAL A 50 1.52 9.85 -1.96
CA VAL A 50 1.69 10.95 -1.00
C VAL A 50 2.29 12.17 -1.69
N LYS A 51 3.37 11.99 -2.46
CA LYS A 51 4.00 13.09 -3.21
C LYS A 51 3.06 13.71 -4.23
N ALA A 52 2.23 12.91 -4.89
CA ALA A 52 1.23 13.40 -5.83
C ALA A 52 0.19 14.30 -5.16
N ILE A 53 -0.29 13.92 -3.97
CA ILE A 53 -1.21 14.74 -3.17
C ILE A 53 -0.54 16.06 -2.76
N GLU A 54 0.69 16.01 -2.27
CA GLU A 54 1.45 17.21 -1.90
C GLU A 54 1.64 18.14 -3.11
N SER A 55 1.99 17.59 -4.27
CA SER A 55 2.21 18.35 -5.50
C SER A 55 0.91 19.02 -5.99
N TYR A 56 -0.21 18.29 -5.95
CA TYR A 56 -1.53 18.85 -6.22
C TYR A 56 -1.86 20.04 -5.30
N MET A 57 -1.63 19.88 -4.00
CA MET A 57 -1.91 20.93 -3.01
C MET A 57 -1.01 22.16 -3.21
N LEU A 58 0.25 21.95 -3.59
CA LEU A 58 1.19 23.04 -3.86
C LEU A 58 0.82 23.84 -5.12
N ASP A 59 0.37 23.17 -6.17
CA ASP A 59 0.03 23.80 -7.44
C ASP A 59 -1.32 24.52 -7.41
N THR A 60 -2.31 23.91 -6.76
CA THR A 60 -3.69 24.43 -6.75
C THR A 60 -3.99 25.31 -5.55
N GLY A 61 -3.26 25.13 -4.43
CA GLY A 61 -3.58 25.77 -3.16
C GLY A 61 -4.89 25.28 -2.54
N GLU A 62 -5.45 24.17 -3.03
CA GLU A 62 -6.74 23.62 -2.63
C GLU A 62 -6.59 22.16 -2.17
N ASP A 63 -7.55 21.70 -1.36
CA ASP A 63 -7.67 20.29 -1.00
C ASP A 63 -8.36 19.52 -2.12
N ILE A 64 -8.01 18.23 -2.26
CA ILE A 64 -8.75 17.31 -3.12
C ILE A 64 -10.20 17.25 -2.65
N ARG A 65 -11.13 17.34 -3.61
CA ARG A 65 -12.56 17.48 -3.29
C ARG A 65 -13.14 16.18 -2.74
N GLY A 66 -14.14 16.35 -1.87
CA GLY A 66 -14.98 15.24 -1.42
C GLY A 66 -15.91 14.72 -2.50
N VAL A 67 -16.28 13.47 -2.38
CA VAL A 67 -17.28 12.84 -3.23
C VAL A 67 -18.68 13.28 -2.81
N ALA A 68 -19.41 13.97 -3.69
CA ALA A 68 -20.72 14.53 -3.34
C ALA A 68 -21.78 13.46 -2.99
N THR A 69 -21.62 12.25 -3.51
CA THR A 69 -22.52 11.10 -3.26
C THR A 69 -22.13 10.30 -2.02
N ASP A 70 -20.99 10.61 -1.39
CA ASP A 70 -20.55 9.88 -0.20
C ASP A 70 -21.24 10.45 1.05
N ALA A 71 -22.20 9.68 1.57
CA ALA A 71 -22.93 10.02 2.79
C ALA A 71 -22.03 10.03 4.04
N ALA A 72 -20.91 9.31 4.04
CA ALA A 72 -19.91 9.35 5.11
C ALA A 72 -18.99 10.59 5.00
N GLY A 73 -18.93 11.18 3.80
CA GLY A 73 -18.12 12.36 3.49
C GLY A 73 -16.62 12.15 3.69
N SER A 74 -16.14 10.91 3.70
CA SER A 74 -14.74 10.51 3.91
C SER A 74 -13.99 10.27 2.59
N ALA A 75 -14.69 9.91 1.52
CA ALA A 75 -14.13 9.63 0.21
C ALA A 75 -13.76 10.91 -0.56
N LEU A 76 -12.67 10.84 -1.30
CA LEU A 76 -12.12 11.93 -2.09
C LEU A 76 -12.04 11.55 -3.57
N TRP A 77 -12.06 12.55 -4.45
CA TRP A 77 -11.89 12.37 -5.90
C TRP A 77 -10.44 12.04 -6.23
N PHE A 78 -10.12 10.76 -6.22
CA PHE A 78 -8.76 10.31 -6.47
C PHE A 78 -8.29 10.61 -7.90
N SER A 79 -9.22 10.76 -8.83
CA SER A 79 -8.97 11.12 -10.21
C SER A 79 -8.36 12.51 -10.42
N ASP A 80 -8.42 13.41 -9.43
CA ASP A 80 -7.76 14.73 -9.49
C ASP A 80 -6.25 14.66 -9.61
N LEU A 81 -5.68 13.53 -9.18
CA LEU A 81 -4.25 13.28 -9.24
C LEU A 81 -3.79 12.84 -10.64
N SER A 82 -4.66 12.26 -11.46
CA SER A 82 -4.32 11.84 -12.83
C SER A 82 -4.96 12.70 -13.92
N THR A 83 -6.03 13.42 -13.60
CA THR A 83 -6.78 14.23 -14.56
C THR A 83 -7.30 15.49 -13.88
N ASN A 84 -7.41 16.59 -14.62
CA ASN A 84 -8.05 17.79 -14.09
C ASN A 84 -9.59 17.71 -14.16
N GLY A 85 -10.19 16.66 -13.59
CA GLY A 85 -11.63 16.43 -13.62
C GLY A 85 -12.45 17.54 -12.93
N ASN A 86 -11.79 18.29 -12.05
CA ASN A 86 -12.41 19.37 -11.29
C ASN A 86 -12.18 20.75 -11.86
N THR A 87 -11.40 20.87 -12.94
CA THR A 87 -10.94 22.16 -13.45
C THR A 87 -10.29 23.03 -12.37
N ALA A 88 -9.51 22.41 -11.47
CA ALA A 88 -8.80 23.10 -10.40
C ALA A 88 -7.84 24.13 -11.00
N LYS A 89 -7.90 25.36 -10.49
CA LYS A 89 -7.05 26.45 -10.97
C LYS A 89 -5.61 26.17 -10.61
N GLY A 90 -4.69 26.33 -11.57
CA GLY A 90 -3.26 26.14 -11.32
C GLY A 90 -2.79 24.69 -11.38
N TRP A 91 -3.66 23.72 -11.66
CA TRP A 91 -3.30 22.32 -11.85
C TRP A 91 -2.24 22.14 -12.95
N GLN A 92 -1.15 21.44 -12.62
CA GLN A 92 -0.02 21.15 -13.54
C GLN A 92 0.24 19.65 -13.70
N GLY A 93 -0.72 18.80 -13.31
CA GLY A 93 -0.62 17.36 -13.43
C GLY A 93 -0.54 16.87 -14.90
N PRO A 94 -0.58 15.55 -15.12
CA PRO A 94 -0.90 14.49 -14.14
C PRO A 94 0.20 14.30 -13.08
N TYR A 95 -0.20 14.13 -11.83
CA TYR A 95 0.69 13.82 -10.70
C TYR A 95 0.89 12.30 -10.55
N LEU A 96 -0.03 11.49 -11.09
CA LEU A 96 0.08 10.04 -11.15
C LEU A 96 -0.14 9.53 -12.58
N PRO A 97 0.60 8.50 -13.03
CA PRO A 97 0.48 7.94 -14.37
C PRO A 97 -0.65 6.90 -14.47
N TYR A 98 -1.70 7.00 -13.64
CA TYR A 98 -2.82 6.07 -13.67
C TYR A 98 -3.91 6.56 -14.62
N GLU A 99 -4.39 5.66 -15.47
CA GLU A 99 -5.56 5.94 -16.31
C GLU A 99 -6.84 5.85 -15.46
N GLN A 100 -7.80 6.74 -15.70
CA GLN A 100 -9.13 6.58 -15.12
C GLN A 100 -9.77 5.30 -15.70
N VAL A 101 -10.30 4.46 -14.83
CA VAL A 101 -11.25 3.42 -15.22
C VAL A 101 -12.54 4.12 -15.72
N ASN A 102 -13.44 3.48 -16.44
CA ASN A 102 -14.72 4.11 -16.82
C ASN A 102 -15.75 4.02 -15.65
N SER A 103 -16.59 5.05 -15.55
CA SER A 103 -17.54 5.40 -14.46
C SER A 103 -18.28 4.22 -13.74
N PRO A 104 -18.54 4.31 -12.41
CA PRO A 104 -18.22 5.40 -11.48
C PRO A 104 -16.84 5.18 -10.85
N SER A 105 -15.83 5.65 -11.57
CA SER A 105 -14.40 5.37 -11.42
C SER A 105 -13.62 6.56 -10.82
N GLU A 106 -14.34 7.57 -10.36
CA GLU A 106 -13.75 8.83 -9.86
C GLU A 106 -13.10 8.66 -8.48
N TYR A 107 -13.38 7.54 -7.80
CA TYR A 107 -13.04 7.30 -6.39
C TYR A 107 -11.94 6.26 -6.19
N HIS A 108 -11.54 5.55 -7.25
CA HIS A 108 -10.52 4.51 -7.15
C HIS A 108 -9.75 4.28 -8.45
N PHE A 109 -8.52 3.79 -8.32
CA PHE A 109 -7.79 3.15 -9.43
C PHE A 109 -7.82 1.64 -9.28
N GLU A 110 -7.97 0.93 -10.39
CA GLU A 110 -7.73 -0.51 -10.43
C GLU A 110 -6.24 -0.79 -10.23
N HIS A 111 -5.95 -1.76 -9.38
CA HIS A 111 -4.58 -2.15 -9.11
C HIS A 111 -4.42 -3.66 -9.12
N SER A 112 -3.42 -4.15 -9.86
CA SER A 112 -3.19 -5.58 -10.06
C SER A 112 -2.96 -6.37 -8.77
N LEU A 113 -2.36 -5.74 -7.75
CA LEU A 113 -2.04 -6.38 -6.48
C LEU A 113 -3.09 -6.16 -5.39
N HIS A 114 -3.80 -5.02 -5.43
CA HIS A 114 -4.68 -4.56 -4.35
C HIS A 114 -6.16 -4.60 -4.74
N SER A 115 -6.47 -5.00 -5.98
CA SER A 115 -7.73 -4.82 -6.69
C SER A 115 -8.09 -3.34 -6.91
N GLN A 116 -8.11 -2.53 -5.86
CA GLN A 116 -8.45 -1.11 -5.92
C GLN A 116 -7.60 -0.29 -4.94
N LEU A 117 -7.34 0.96 -5.32
CA LEU A 117 -6.73 2.01 -4.51
C LEU A 117 -7.72 3.14 -4.32
N HIS A 118 -7.91 3.61 -3.10
CA HIS A 118 -8.82 4.69 -2.76
C HIS A 118 -8.08 5.82 -2.04
N LEU A 119 -8.66 7.00 -2.07
CA LEU A 119 -8.23 8.13 -1.26
C LEU A 119 -9.37 8.57 -0.35
N GLY A 120 -9.08 8.69 0.93
CA GLY A 120 -10.00 9.23 1.91
C GLY A 120 -9.34 10.29 2.78
N LYS A 121 -10.14 10.89 3.65
CA LYS A 121 -9.66 11.79 4.71
C LYS A 121 -10.07 11.27 6.08
N GLY A 122 -9.24 11.58 7.07
CA GLY A 122 -9.55 11.23 8.45
C GLY A 122 -8.53 11.70 9.47
N GLN A 123 -8.88 11.57 10.73
CA GLN A 123 -8.06 11.92 11.88
C GLN A 123 -6.96 10.89 12.13
N ASP A 124 -5.93 11.35 12.84
CA ASP A 124 -4.88 10.49 13.36
C ASP A 124 -5.27 9.90 14.73
N ILE A 125 -6.18 8.93 14.71
CA ILE A 125 -6.63 8.16 15.89
C ILE A 125 -6.43 6.66 15.68
N ALA A 126 -6.18 5.90 16.75
CA ALA A 126 -6.05 4.45 16.67
C ALA A 126 -7.25 3.79 15.97
N PHE A 127 -7.01 2.85 15.06
CA PHE A 127 -8.06 2.07 14.41
C PHE A 127 -8.45 0.88 15.29
N ASP A 128 -9.15 1.12 16.40
CA ASP A 128 -9.63 0.08 17.32
C ASP A 128 -10.76 -0.74 16.68
N ASN A 129 -10.44 -1.61 15.71
CA ASN A 129 -11.26 -2.65 15.03
C ASN A 129 -12.75 -2.32 14.68
N LEU A 130 -13.18 -1.07 14.81
CA LEU A 130 -14.55 -0.58 14.73
C LEU A 130 -14.60 0.44 13.60
N VAL A 131 -15.00 -0.10 12.45
CA VAL A 131 -15.50 0.60 11.28
C VAL A 131 -14.49 1.55 10.65
N ALA A 132 -13.98 1.09 9.53
CA ALA A 132 -13.05 1.66 8.54
C ALA A 132 -13.23 3.13 8.10
N ASP A 133 -14.23 3.84 8.61
CA ASP A 133 -14.63 5.19 8.21
C ASP A 133 -14.83 6.14 9.41
N SER A 134 -14.57 5.69 10.64
CA SER A 134 -14.88 6.44 11.88
C SER A 134 -13.86 7.53 12.23
N ALA A 135 -12.71 7.60 11.54
CA ALA A 135 -11.77 8.70 11.67
C ALA A 135 -12.28 10.00 11.01
N THR A 136 -13.59 10.25 11.00
CA THR A 136 -14.18 11.49 10.50
C THR A 136 -13.49 12.72 11.10
N CYS A 137 -13.20 13.70 10.25
CA CYS A 137 -12.53 14.91 10.68
C CYS A 137 -13.47 15.78 11.53
N SER A 138 -13.23 15.82 12.84
CA SER A 138 -13.92 16.67 13.81
C SER A 138 -13.08 17.88 14.26
N ALA A 139 -13.77 18.95 14.65
CA ALA A 139 -13.17 20.23 15.04
C ALA A 139 -12.15 20.08 16.17
N GLY A 140 -11.03 20.80 16.05
CA GLY A 140 -9.95 20.79 17.05
C GLY A 140 -8.99 19.60 16.95
N LYS A 141 -9.09 18.78 15.89
CA LYS A 141 -8.16 17.68 15.58
C LYS A 141 -7.67 17.78 14.14
N LEU A 142 -6.41 17.42 13.93
CA LEU A 142 -5.81 17.43 12.59
C LEU A 142 -6.41 16.32 11.72
N CYS A 143 -6.78 16.72 10.50
CA CYS A 143 -7.32 15.88 9.45
C CYS A 143 -6.23 15.64 8.40
N TYR A 144 -6.01 14.38 8.06
CA TYR A 144 -5.00 13.91 7.10
C TYR A 144 -5.66 13.22 5.91
N TYR A 145 -4.93 13.17 4.80
CA TYR A 145 -5.24 12.25 3.71
C TYR A 145 -4.86 10.82 4.12
N TRP A 146 -5.63 9.85 3.67
CA TRP A 146 -5.36 8.42 3.86
C TRP A 146 -5.48 7.69 2.54
N ILE A 147 -4.35 7.14 2.08
CA ILE A 147 -4.28 6.30 0.89
C ILE A 147 -4.62 4.87 1.29
N GLN A 148 -5.61 4.28 0.63
CA GLN A 148 -6.20 3.03 1.06
C GLN A 148 -6.08 1.95 -0.03
N THR A 149 -5.64 0.76 0.36
CA THR A 149 -5.74 -0.45 -0.48
C THR A 149 -7.01 -1.23 -0.13
N GLN A 150 -7.58 -1.96 -1.09
CA GLN A 150 -8.85 -2.66 -0.87
C GLN A 150 -8.68 -4.14 -0.47
N ASN A 151 -7.91 -4.91 -1.24
CA ASN A 151 -7.81 -6.36 -1.15
C ASN A 151 -6.33 -6.81 -1.15
N THR A 152 -5.54 -6.32 -0.21
CA THR A 152 -4.12 -6.70 -0.09
C THR A 152 -3.98 -7.99 0.74
N PRO A 153 -3.17 -8.98 0.33
CA PRO A 153 -2.90 -10.13 1.19
C PRO A 153 -2.36 -9.68 2.57
N CYS A 154 -2.97 -10.14 3.67
CA CYS A 154 -2.60 -9.66 5.01
C CYS A 154 -1.12 -9.87 5.35
N GLN A 155 -0.52 -10.97 4.91
CA GLN A 155 0.91 -11.23 5.08
C GLN A 155 1.81 -10.18 4.42
N LEU A 156 1.35 -9.57 3.32
CA LEU A 156 2.05 -8.47 2.69
C LEU A 156 1.78 -7.16 3.46
N ALA A 157 0.54 -6.94 3.90
CA ALA A 157 0.17 -5.77 4.69
C ALA A 157 0.99 -5.65 5.98
N TYR A 158 1.15 -6.73 6.74
CA TYR A 158 1.95 -6.74 7.98
C TYR A 158 3.43 -6.43 7.72
N LYS A 159 3.97 -6.88 6.59
CA LYS A 159 5.35 -6.53 6.19
C LYS A 159 5.49 -5.08 5.78
N VAL A 160 4.46 -4.51 5.15
CA VAL A 160 4.43 -3.08 4.79
C VAL A 160 4.43 -2.22 6.05
N ASP A 161 3.61 -2.58 7.03
CA ASP A 161 3.57 -1.93 8.35
C ASP A 161 4.93 -1.94 9.06
N GLU A 162 5.50 -3.14 9.26
CA GLU A 162 6.81 -3.30 9.88
C GLU A 162 7.91 -2.54 9.11
N TYR A 163 7.84 -2.51 7.78
CA TYR A 163 8.81 -1.80 6.95
C TYR A 163 8.71 -0.27 7.08
N VAL A 164 7.51 0.28 7.25
CA VAL A 164 7.28 1.74 7.31
C VAL A 164 7.43 2.27 8.73
N ASP A 165 6.80 1.63 9.70
CA ASP A 165 6.72 2.12 11.08
C ASP A 165 7.76 1.46 12.01
N GLY A 166 8.43 0.39 11.57
CA GLY A 166 9.49 -0.28 12.35
C GLY A 166 8.97 -1.14 13.50
N SER A 167 7.66 -1.31 13.61
CA SER A 167 6.98 -2.14 14.62
C SER A 167 5.69 -2.73 14.03
N SER A 168 5.22 -3.85 14.58
CA SER A 168 3.94 -4.46 14.20
C SER A 168 2.77 -3.91 15.02
N ASP A 169 2.44 -2.64 14.81
CA ASP A 169 1.27 -1.98 15.42
C ASP A 169 0.26 -1.65 14.33
N TYR A 170 -0.80 -2.44 14.23
CA TYR A 170 -1.75 -2.34 13.13
C TYR A 170 -2.74 -1.19 13.27
N GLU A 171 -2.78 -0.55 14.45
CA GLU A 171 -3.79 0.44 14.81
C GLU A 171 -3.18 1.84 14.89
N ASN A 172 -1.87 1.96 15.15
CA ASN A 172 -1.15 3.22 15.31
C ASN A 172 0.05 3.31 14.35
N GLY A 173 0.46 4.53 14.03
CA GLY A 173 1.59 4.78 13.12
C GLY A 173 1.16 5.46 11.83
N ASN A 174 2.05 5.42 10.83
CA ASN A 174 1.74 5.93 9.50
C ASN A 174 0.99 4.90 8.68
N ILE A 175 1.19 3.61 8.97
CA ILE A 175 0.42 2.51 8.42
C ILE A 175 -0.65 2.10 9.43
N ARG A 176 -1.83 1.77 8.91
CA ARG A 176 -2.87 1.06 9.66
C ARG A 176 -3.44 -0.05 8.82
N ILE A 177 -3.84 -1.13 9.48
CA ILE A 177 -4.34 -2.32 8.80
C ILE A 177 -5.71 -2.68 9.34
N LEU A 178 -6.67 -2.84 8.42
CA LEU A 178 -7.97 -3.43 8.73
C LEU A 178 -8.09 -4.78 8.07
N VAL A 179 -8.28 -5.81 8.89
CA VAL A 179 -8.47 -7.19 8.44
C VAL A 179 -9.91 -7.35 7.95
N ARG A 180 -10.10 -7.86 6.72
CA ARG A 180 -11.43 -8.14 6.19
C ARG A 180 -12.02 -9.41 6.80
N PRO A 181 -13.37 -9.55 6.81
CA PRO A 181 -13.99 -10.83 7.13
C PRO A 181 -13.36 -11.98 6.34
N GLY A 182 -12.93 -13.03 7.04
CA GLY A 182 -12.20 -14.16 6.45
C GLY A 182 -10.69 -14.16 6.71
N GLY A 183 -10.09 -13.04 7.11
CA GLY A 183 -8.71 -13.00 7.65
C GLY A 183 -7.57 -13.12 6.64
N GLU A 184 -7.85 -13.32 5.35
CA GLU A 184 -6.83 -13.48 4.30
C GLU A 184 -6.45 -12.17 3.61
N LEU A 185 -7.42 -11.25 3.51
CA LEU A 185 -7.29 -9.96 2.85
C LEU A 185 -7.42 -8.82 3.86
N CYS A 186 -6.61 -7.78 3.64
CA CYS A 186 -6.47 -6.63 4.50
C CYS A 186 -6.56 -5.35 3.66
N LYS A 187 -7.07 -4.28 4.27
CA LYS A 187 -6.91 -2.91 3.81
C LYS A 187 -5.71 -2.29 4.51
N ILE A 188 -4.85 -1.64 3.74
CA ILE A 188 -3.73 -0.83 4.24
C ILE A 188 -4.13 0.62 4.11
N TYR A 189 -3.92 1.40 5.15
CA TYR A 189 -4.07 2.85 5.18
C TYR A 189 -2.70 3.48 5.39
N LEU A 190 -2.23 4.28 4.44
CA LEU A 190 -1.04 5.12 4.64
C LEU A 190 -1.48 6.56 4.91
N LYS A 191 -0.96 7.11 6.00
CA LYS A 191 -1.12 8.52 6.37
C LYS A 191 -0.36 9.40 5.37
N GLY A 192 -1.10 10.29 4.72
CA GLY A 192 -0.58 11.33 3.83
C GLY A 192 -0.44 12.69 4.54
N PRO A 193 -0.32 13.79 3.77
CA PRO A 193 -0.18 15.12 4.34
C PRO A 193 -1.45 15.56 5.09
N ALA A 194 -1.29 16.57 5.95
CA ALA A 194 -2.44 17.23 6.56
C ALA A 194 -3.21 18.02 5.49
N ARG A 195 -4.54 18.04 5.59
CA ARG A 195 -5.38 18.85 4.70
C ARG A 195 -5.13 20.35 4.92
N LEU A 196 -5.33 21.16 3.89
CA LEU A 196 -5.27 22.62 4.01
C LEU A 196 -6.44 23.14 4.86
N ASN A 197 -7.65 22.64 4.58
CA ASN A 197 -8.86 22.99 5.30
C ASN A 197 -9.13 21.99 6.42
N GLN A 198 -8.92 22.45 7.64
CA GLN A 198 -9.23 21.72 8.87
C GLN A 198 -10.70 21.96 9.28
N PRO A 199 -11.38 20.97 9.89
CA PRO A 199 -12.75 21.11 10.39
C PRO A 199 -12.89 22.06 11.59
#